data_AF-A0A502EQP1-F1
#
_entry.id   AF-A0A502EQP1-F1
#
_cell.length_a   1.000
_cell.length_b   1.000
_cell.length_c   1.000
_cell.angle_alpha   90.00
_cell.angle_beta   90.00
_cell.angle_gamma   90.00
#
_symmetry.space_group_name_H-M   'P 1'
#
loop_
_entity.id
_entity.type
_entity.pdbx_description
1 polymer ?
#
loop_
_entity_poly.entity_id
_entity_poly.type
_entity_poly.pdbx_seq_one_letter_code
_entity_poly.pdbx_strand_id
1 'polypeptide(L)'
;MVKPRLLILSDLYGGENPEWIKIYSDLLESKFEIQYYDVLELANINSDNFIENDIHNQFLNGGINQAVENLLKQETGKVTVLGFSIGGTIAWKSALQGLNITHLFAVSSTRLRYETEAPNSNINLYFGKNDPNKPNPEWFLDLNSTNTLLENQTHQLYIELKSGFLICNDVLKTLTKP
;
A
#
# COMPACT_ATOMS: atom_id res chain seq x y z
N MET A 1 0.05 24.58 -11.70
CA MET A 1 -0.86 23.93 -10.74
C MET A 1 0.00 23.14 -9.76
N VAL A 2 -0.35 23.13 -8.48
CA VAL A 2 0.34 22.30 -7.47
C VAL A 2 -0.09 20.85 -7.69
N LYS A 3 0.88 19.93 -7.76
CA LYS A 3 0.58 18.50 -7.91
C LYS A 3 0.02 17.94 -6.60
N PRO A 4 -0.99 17.06 -6.61
CA PRO A 4 -1.40 16.33 -5.40
C PRO A 4 -0.24 15.47 -4.86
N ARG A 5 -0.18 15.33 -3.54
CA ARG A 5 0.82 14.48 -2.87
C ARG A 5 0.40 13.01 -2.93
N LEU A 6 1.33 12.16 -3.35
CA LEU A 6 1.20 10.71 -3.36
C LEU A 6 2.29 10.11 -2.47
N LEU A 7 1.87 9.34 -1.47
CA LEU A 7 2.79 8.51 -0.69
C LEU A 7 2.85 7.14 -1.33
N ILE A 8 4.06 6.62 -1.55
CA ILE A 8 4.28 5.23 -1.97
C ILE A 8 4.90 4.48 -0.78
N LEU A 9 4.19 3.49 -0.25
CA LEU A 9 4.68 2.65 0.86
C LEU A 9 5.05 1.27 0.32
N SER A 10 6.32 0.89 0.49
CA SER A 10 6.86 -0.39 0.01
C SER A 10 6.24 -1.62 0.70
N ASP A 11 6.61 -2.78 0.18
CA ASP A 11 6.53 -4.04 0.92
C ASP A 11 7.81 -4.30 1.72
N LEU A 12 8.08 -5.55 2.10
CA LEU A 12 9.28 -5.94 2.85
C LEU A 12 10.60 -5.70 2.07
N TYR A 13 10.54 -5.48 0.76
CA TYR A 13 11.70 -5.29 -0.12
C TYR A 13 11.78 -3.85 -0.64
N GLY A 14 11.35 -2.90 0.18
CA GLY A 14 11.47 -1.46 -0.05
C GLY A 14 12.93 -1.03 -0.19
N GLY A 15 13.69 -0.94 0.89
CA GLY A 15 15.07 -0.46 0.84
C GLY A 15 15.23 0.92 0.20
N GLU A 16 16.49 1.34 0.01
CA GLU A 16 16.83 2.71 -0.43
C GLU A 16 16.37 3.04 -1.86
N ASN A 17 16.34 2.07 -2.78
CA ASN A 17 15.97 2.32 -4.17
C ASN A 17 15.57 1.05 -4.95
N PRO A 18 14.41 0.44 -4.68
CA PRO A 18 14.04 -0.81 -5.33
C PRO A 18 13.54 -0.55 -6.76
N GLU A 19 14.07 -1.28 -7.73
CA GLU A 19 13.74 -1.11 -9.16
C GLU A 19 12.24 -1.19 -9.43
N TRP A 20 11.52 -2.03 -8.68
CA TRP A 20 10.08 -2.21 -8.87
C TRP A 20 9.25 -1.00 -8.43
N ILE A 21 9.67 -0.24 -7.39
CA ILE A 21 9.00 1.02 -7.01
C ILE A 21 9.22 2.07 -8.08
N LYS A 22 10.41 2.10 -8.70
CA LYS A 22 10.74 3.07 -9.74
C LYS A 22 9.74 3.01 -10.91
N ILE A 23 9.23 1.82 -11.24
CA ILE A 23 8.15 1.65 -12.24
C ILE A 23 6.95 2.54 -11.89
N TYR A 24 6.50 2.52 -10.64
CA TYR A 24 5.35 3.31 -10.19
C TYR A 24 5.67 4.80 -10.11
N SER A 25 6.83 5.15 -9.57
CA SER A 25 7.28 6.53 -9.44
C SER A 25 7.36 7.20 -10.81
N ASP A 26 8.04 6.58 -11.79
CA ASP A 26 8.20 7.11 -13.15
C ASP A 26 6.85 7.29 -13.87
N LEU A 27 5.89 6.39 -13.66
CA LEU A 27 4.58 6.46 -14.30
C LEU A 27 3.68 7.54 -13.69
N LEU A 28 3.89 7.88 -12.43
CA LEU A 28 3.00 8.75 -11.66
C LEU A 28 3.60 10.15 -11.41
N GLU A 29 4.92 10.34 -11.53
CA GLU A 29 5.61 11.60 -11.20
C GLU A 29 5.13 12.79 -12.03
N SER A 30 4.63 12.57 -13.25
CA SER A 30 4.10 13.64 -14.09
C SER A 30 2.84 14.29 -13.49
N LYS A 31 2.11 13.57 -12.62
CA LYS A 31 0.85 14.00 -12.01
C LYS A 31 0.93 14.22 -10.51
N PHE A 32 1.87 13.58 -9.82
CA PHE A 32 1.97 13.65 -8.36
C PHE A 32 3.30 14.27 -7.90
N GLU A 33 3.25 14.87 -6.71
CA GLU A 33 4.44 15.05 -5.89
C GLU A 33 4.59 13.77 -5.05
N ILE A 34 5.61 12.96 -5.37
CA ILE A 34 5.76 11.61 -4.81
C ILE A 34 6.71 11.65 -3.62
N GLN A 35 6.25 11.10 -2.49
CA GLN A 35 7.07 10.75 -1.34
C GLN A 35 7.09 9.22 -1.20
N TYR A 36 8.28 8.64 -1.26
CA TYR A 36 8.47 7.21 -1.02
C TYR A 36 8.78 6.94 0.45
N TYR A 37 8.27 5.83 0.96
CA TYR A 37 8.53 5.33 2.30
C TYR A 37 8.90 3.86 2.26
N ASP A 38 10.12 3.55 2.72
CA ASP A 38 10.44 2.19 3.11
C ASP A 38 9.75 1.85 4.43
N VAL A 39 8.87 0.85 4.41
CA VAL A 39 8.14 0.40 5.59
C VAL A 39 9.04 -0.20 6.66
N LEU A 40 10.22 -0.71 6.31
CA LEU A 40 11.20 -1.18 7.30
C LEU A 40 11.75 -0.02 8.14
N GLU A 41 12.10 1.09 7.47
CA GLU A 41 12.55 2.31 8.14
C GLU A 41 11.43 2.93 8.98
N LEU A 42 10.21 3.02 8.43
CA LEU A 42 9.05 3.49 9.19
C LEU A 42 8.82 2.65 10.44
N ALA A 43 8.96 1.33 10.35
CA ALA A 43 8.79 0.41 11.47
C ALA A 43 9.99 0.34 12.43
N ASN A 44 11.12 0.98 12.09
CA ASN A 44 12.41 0.83 12.77
C ASN A 44 12.83 -0.65 12.89
N ILE A 45 12.64 -1.42 11.82
CA ILE A 45 13.00 -2.83 11.75
C ILE A 45 14.42 -2.95 11.22
N ASN A 46 15.26 -3.67 11.96
CA ASN A 46 16.57 -4.07 11.47
C ASN A 46 16.40 -5.24 10.48
N SER A 47 16.86 -5.03 9.24
CA SER A 47 16.86 -6.00 8.16
C SER A 47 18.26 -6.58 7.85
N ASP A 48 19.23 -6.38 8.74
CA ASP A 48 20.56 -7.00 8.68
C ASP A 48 20.43 -8.52 8.49
N ASN A 49 21.05 -9.05 7.43
CA ASN A 49 20.97 -10.46 6.99
C ASN A 49 19.62 -10.92 6.43
N PHE A 50 18.68 -9.99 6.19
CA PHE A 50 17.37 -10.16 5.53
C PHE A 50 16.80 -11.59 5.55
N ILE A 51 16.19 -11.96 6.68
CA ILE A 51 15.41 -13.20 6.80
C ILE A 51 13.93 -12.83 6.81
N GLU A 52 13.23 -13.16 5.73
CA GLU A 52 11.84 -12.73 5.49
C GLU A 52 10.90 -13.07 6.66
N ASN A 53 10.96 -14.30 7.18
CA ASN A 53 10.15 -14.71 8.32
C ASN A 53 10.42 -13.89 9.59
N ASP A 54 11.68 -13.53 9.84
CA ASP A 54 12.05 -12.74 11.01
C ASP A 54 11.57 -11.30 10.87
N ILE A 55 11.72 -10.71 9.69
CA ILE A 55 11.18 -9.38 9.36
C ILE A 55 9.65 -9.38 9.51
N HIS A 56 8.98 -10.40 8.95
CA HIS A 56 7.53 -10.53 9.07
C HIS A 56 7.11 -10.62 10.54
N ASN A 57 7.81 -11.43 11.36
CA ASN A 57 7.56 -11.53 12.79
C ASN A 57 7.76 -10.18 13.52
N GLN A 58 8.78 -9.40 13.16
CA GLN A 58 8.98 -8.07 13.73
C GLN A 58 7.82 -7.11 13.41
N PHE A 59 7.28 -7.15 12.18
CA PHE A 59 6.07 -6.40 11.84
C PHE A 59 4.88 -6.81 12.71
N LEU A 60 4.68 -8.12 12.92
CA LEU A 60 3.58 -8.63 13.75
C LEU A 60 3.74 -8.26 15.22
N ASN A 61 4.98 -8.21 15.70
CA ASN A 61 5.33 -7.91 17.09
C ASN A 61 5.48 -6.40 17.34
N GLY A 62 4.65 -5.59 16.68
CA GLY A 62 4.56 -4.14 16.93
C GLY A 62 5.12 -3.25 15.82
N GLY A 63 5.89 -3.79 14.86
CA GLY A 63 6.45 -2.99 13.76
C GLY A 63 5.39 -2.29 12.91
N ILE A 64 4.21 -2.90 12.70
CA ILE A 64 3.09 -2.23 12.02
C ILE A 64 2.64 -0.98 12.78
N ASN A 65 2.46 -1.08 14.10
CA ASN A 65 2.03 0.05 14.92
C ASN A 65 3.09 1.15 14.92
N GLN A 66 4.37 0.77 15.03
CA GLN A 66 5.47 1.71 14.98
C GLN A 66 5.52 2.47 13.65
N ALA A 67 5.31 1.78 12.53
CA ALA A 67 5.25 2.40 11.21
C ALA A 67 4.06 3.37 11.07
N VAL A 68 2.89 3.01 11.60
CA VAL A 68 1.70 3.88 11.62
C VAL A 68 1.99 5.16 12.41
N GLU A 69 2.53 5.05 13.63
CA GLU A 69 2.88 6.21 14.45
C GLU A 69 3.88 7.12 13.77
N ASN A 70 4.91 6.55 13.14
CA ASN A 70 5.93 7.33 12.46
C ASN A 70 5.39 8.00 11.19
N LEU A 71 4.52 7.33 10.44
CA LEU A 71 3.85 7.94 9.30
C LEU A 71 2.96 9.12 9.74
N LEU A 72 2.18 8.96 10.81
CA LEU A 72 1.34 10.03 11.37
C LEU A 72 2.14 11.25 11.84
N LYS A 73 3.36 11.05 12.35
CA LYS A 73 4.25 12.14 12.76
C LYS A 73 4.82 12.90 11.55
N GLN A 74 5.10 12.20 10.47
CA GLN A 74 5.71 12.78 9.27
C GLN A 74 4.67 13.43 8.35
N GLU A 75 3.44 12.92 8.34
CA GLU A 75 2.40 13.32 7.40
C GLU A 75 1.21 13.97 8.11
N THR A 76 1.09 15.29 7.93
CA THR A 76 0.02 16.10 8.57
C THR A 76 -1.01 16.63 7.58
N GLY A 77 -0.73 16.50 6.28
CA GLY A 77 -1.56 17.02 5.20
C GLY A 77 -2.54 16.01 4.63
N LYS A 78 -3.34 16.49 3.67
CA LYS A 78 -4.20 15.66 2.83
C LYS A 78 -3.33 14.92 1.80
N VAL A 79 -3.39 13.59 1.77
CA VAL A 79 -2.54 12.75 0.91
C VAL A 79 -3.33 11.69 0.15
N THR A 80 -2.79 11.23 -0.98
CA THR A 80 -3.15 9.95 -1.60
C THR A 80 -2.08 8.93 -1.23
N VAL A 81 -2.45 7.67 -1.04
CA VAL A 81 -1.49 6.60 -0.71
C VAL A 81 -1.62 5.44 -1.69
N LEU A 82 -0.48 4.97 -2.20
CA LEU A 82 -0.30 3.71 -2.90
C LEU A 82 0.57 2.81 -2.02
N GLY A 83 -0.02 1.80 -1.41
CA GLY A 83 0.67 0.90 -0.49
C GLY A 83 0.73 -0.53 -1.01
N PHE A 84 1.90 -1.16 -0.89
CA PHE A 84 2.14 -2.52 -1.36
C PHE A 84 2.28 -3.49 -0.18
N SER A 85 1.58 -4.62 -0.25
CA SER A 85 1.59 -5.66 0.79
C SER A 85 1.42 -5.06 2.20
N ILE A 86 2.42 -5.17 3.07
CA ILE A 86 2.39 -4.60 4.42
C ILE A 86 2.24 -3.07 4.41
N GLY A 87 2.79 -2.36 3.42
CA GLY A 87 2.65 -0.92 3.27
C GLY A 87 1.21 -0.45 3.09
N GLY A 88 0.39 -1.20 2.35
CA GLY A 88 -1.05 -0.89 2.27
C GLY A 88 -1.80 -1.22 3.56
N THR A 89 -1.33 -2.19 4.36
CA THR A 89 -1.88 -2.44 5.71
C THR A 89 -1.53 -1.31 6.67
N ILE A 90 -0.31 -0.79 6.61
CA ILE A 90 0.13 0.38 7.38
C ILE A 90 -0.72 1.59 6.99
N ALA A 91 -0.88 1.86 5.69
CA ALA A 91 -1.71 2.97 5.20
C ALA A 91 -3.17 2.88 5.67
N TRP A 92 -3.77 1.68 5.61
CA TRP A 92 -5.12 1.41 6.11
C TRP A 92 -5.26 1.78 7.59
N LYS A 93 -4.34 1.30 8.42
CA LYS A 93 -4.33 1.58 9.86
C LYS A 93 -4.05 3.05 10.16
N SER A 94 -3.15 3.70 9.42
CA SER A 94 -2.88 5.13 9.57
C SER A 94 -4.13 5.96 9.28
N ALA A 95 -4.91 5.61 8.26
CA ALA A 95 -6.19 6.28 7.99
C ALA A 95 -7.21 6.08 9.12
N LEU A 96 -7.33 4.86 9.67
CA LEU A 96 -8.17 4.60 10.85
C LEU A 96 -7.72 5.42 12.08
N GLN A 97 -6.42 5.72 12.19
CA GLN A 97 -5.85 6.53 13.27
C GLN A 97 -5.80 8.04 12.96
N GLY A 98 -6.47 8.50 11.90
CA GLY A 98 -6.69 9.92 11.64
C GLY A 98 -5.73 10.55 10.62
N LEU A 99 -4.89 9.77 9.93
CA LEU A 99 -4.17 10.29 8.76
C LEU A 99 -5.19 10.66 7.68
N ASN A 100 -5.10 11.88 7.15
CA ASN A 100 -6.04 12.38 6.14
C ASN A 100 -5.74 11.81 4.74
N ILE A 101 -6.02 10.52 4.57
CA ILE A 101 -5.91 9.80 3.30
C ILE A 101 -7.19 10.00 2.49
N THR A 102 -7.04 10.58 1.31
CA THR A 102 -8.17 10.83 0.41
C THR A 102 -8.52 9.62 -0.42
N HIS A 103 -7.47 8.95 -0.90
CA HIS A 103 -7.54 7.77 -1.74
C HIS A 103 -6.46 6.82 -1.25
N LEU A 104 -6.87 5.58 -0.96
CA LEU A 104 -6.02 4.48 -0.58
C LEU A 104 -6.05 3.42 -1.66
N PHE A 105 -4.95 3.28 -2.38
CA PHE A 105 -4.71 2.19 -3.32
C PHE A 105 -3.86 1.14 -2.60
N ALA A 106 -4.46 0.03 -2.19
CA ALA A 106 -3.75 -1.05 -1.51
C ALA A 106 -3.58 -2.24 -2.45
N VAL A 107 -2.34 -2.60 -2.73
CA VAL A 107 -1.98 -3.65 -3.68
C VAL A 107 -1.41 -4.84 -2.93
N SER A 108 -2.05 -5.99 -3.04
CA SER A 108 -1.66 -7.23 -2.36
C SER A 108 -1.54 -7.11 -0.84
N SER A 109 -2.28 -6.20 -0.20
CA SER A 109 -2.26 -6.03 1.26
C SER A 109 -3.04 -7.12 1.97
N THR A 110 -2.45 -8.31 2.06
CA THR A 110 -3.15 -9.53 2.48
C THR A 110 -3.56 -9.50 3.95
N ARG A 111 -2.84 -8.78 4.82
CA ARG A 111 -3.20 -8.66 6.24
C ARG A 111 -4.51 -7.91 6.47
N LEU A 112 -5.02 -7.19 5.46
CA LEU A 112 -6.34 -6.57 5.53
C LEU A 112 -7.43 -7.59 5.87
N ARG A 113 -7.26 -8.88 5.52
CA ARG A 113 -8.20 -9.97 5.88
C ARG A 113 -8.48 -10.12 7.39
N TYR A 114 -7.68 -9.49 8.25
CA TYR A 114 -7.85 -9.48 9.70
C TYR A 114 -8.44 -8.18 10.25
N GLU A 115 -8.61 -7.16 9.40
CA GLU A 115 -9.22 -5.89 9.79
C GLU A 115 -10.75 -6.03 9.79
N THR A 116 -11.39 -5.40 10.76
CA THR A 116 -12.86 -5.41 10.94
C THR A 116 -13.50 -4.05 10.70
N GLU A 117 -12.70 -3.03 10.36
CA GLU A 117 -13.13 -1.67 10.10
C GLU A 117 -12.43 -1.12 8.85
N ALA A 118 -13.14 -0.32 8.08
CA ALA A 118 -12.61 0.37 6.90
C ALA A 118 -12.46 1.87 7.16
N PRO A 119 -11.34 2.50 6.73
CA PRO A 119 -11.15 3.92 6.90
C PRO A 119 -12.10 4.72 6.02
N ASN A 120 -12.48 5.92 6.48
CA ASN A 120 -13.31 6.85 5.70
C ASN A 120 -12.49 7.54 4.59
N SER A 121 -12.14 6.76 3.58
CA SER A 121 -11.31 7.16 2.44
C SER A 121 -11.80 6.44 1.18
N ASN A 122 -11.49 6.97 0.00
CA ASN A 122 -11.79 6.26 -1.25
C ASN A 122 -10.81 5.09 -1.41
N ILE A 123 -11.30 3.85 -1.34
CA ILE A 123 -10.44 2.67 -1.28
C ILE A 123 -10.51 1.90 -2.61
N ASN A 124 -9.34 1.58 -3.16
CA ASN A 124 -9.16 0.69 -4.29
C ASN A 124 -8.22 -0.46 -3.87
N LEU A 125 -8.72 -1.69 -3.93
CA LEU A 125 -7.97 -2.88 -3.55
C LEU A 125 -7.60 -3.70 -4.78
N TYR A 126 -6.35 -4.15 -4.86
CA TYR A 126 -5.85 -4.99 -5.96
C TYR A 126 -5.25 -6.27 -5.40
N PHE A 127 -5.65 -7.42 -5.94
CA PHE A 127 -5.10 -8.72 -5.53
C PHE A 127 -4.85 -9.61 -6.74
N GLY A 128 -3.85 -10.48 -6.63
CA GLY A 128 -3.68 -11.57 -7.57
C GLY A 128 -4.79 -12.57 -7.36
N LYS A 129 -5.46 -13.00 -8.43
CA LYS A 129 -6.55 -13.97 -8.32
C LYS A 129 -6.12 -15.28 -7.64
N ASN A 130 -4.85 -15.65 -7.84
CA ASN A 130 -4.24 -16.86 -7.29
C ASN A 130 -3.45 -16.60 -5.99
N ASP A 131 -3.56 -15.40 -5.39
CA ASP A 131 -2.96 -15.12 -4.07
C ASP A 131 -3.71 -15.92 -2.99
N PRO A 132 -3.05 -16.87 -2.30
CA PRO A 132 -3.69 -17.68 -1.26
C PRO A 132 -4.04 -16.87 -0.01
N ASN A 133 -3.44 -15.70 0.17
CA ASN A 133 -3.56 -14.87 1.37
C ASN A 133 -4.50 -13.67 1.19
N LYS A 134 -5.08 -13.46 0.00
CA LYS A 134 -6.06 -12.37 -0.22
C LYS A 134 -7.30 -12.57 0.68
N PRO A 135 -8.00 -11.49 1.09
CA PRO A 135 -9.25 -11.62 1.83
C PRO A 135 -10.26 -12.51 1.11
N ASN A 136 -11.11 -13.20 1.88
CA ASN A 136 -12.20 -14.00 1.32
C ASN A 136 -13.34 -13.08 0.82
N PRO A 137 -14.28 -13.59 0.02
CA PRO A 137 -15.40 -12.79 -0.47
C PRO A 137 -16.25 -12.15 0.64
N GLU A 138 -16.42 -12.83 1.78
CA GLU A 138 -17.20 -12.36 2.93
C GLU A 138 -16.59 -11.07 3.52
N TRP A 139 -15.27 -11.02 3.66
CA TRP A 139 -14.56 -9.84 4.16
C TRP A 139 -14.85 -8.57 3.34
N PHE A 140 -14.92 -8.70 2.00
CA PHE A 140 -15.24 -7.58 1.12
C PHE A 140 -16.69 -7.11 1.30
N LEU A 141 -17.62 -8.03 1.55
CA LEU A 141 -19.02 -7.71 1.83
C LEU A 141 -19.16 -7.01 3.19
N ASP A 142 -18.52 -7.56 4.23
CA ASP A 142 -18.58 -7.04 5.60
C ASP A 142 -18.06 -5.60 5.69
N LEU A 143 -16.99 -5.28 4.94
CA LEU A 143 -16.40 -3.95 4.90
C LEU A 143 -16.91 -3.07 3.75
N ASN A 144 -17.95 -3.49 3.03
CA ASN A 144 -18.51 -2.79 1.88
C ASN A 144 -17.41 -2.31 0.90
N SER A 145 -16.41 -3.16 0.69
CA SER A 145 -15.21 -2.86 -0.08
C SER A 145 -15.22 -3.64 -1.38
N THR A 146 -14.80 -3.00 -2.47
CA THR A 146 -14.63 -3.68 -3.76
C THR A 146 -13.15 -3.95 -4.04
N ASN A 147 -12.88 -4.92 -4.90
CA ASN A 147 -11.52 -5.25 -5.31
C ASN A 147 -11.43 -5.43 -6.82
N THR A 148 -10.20 -5.34 -7.33
CA THR A 148 -9.81 -5.77 -8.65
C THR A 148 -8.93 -7.02 -8.52
N LEU A 149 -9.39 -8.13 -9.10
CA LEU A 149 -8.60 -9.35 -9.19
C LEU A 149 -7.83 -9.38 -10.51
N LEU A 150 -6.51 -9.49 -10.45
CA LEU A 150 -5.68 -9.64 -11.63
C LEU A 150 -5.53 -11.13 -11.97
N GLU A 151 -5.95 -11.50 -13.18
CA GLU A 151 -5.90 -12.88 -13.69
C GLU A 151 -4.46 -13.38 -13.82
N ASN A 152 -4.23 -14.64 -13.48
CA ASN A 152 -2.92 -15.31 -13.50
C ASN A 152 -1.83 -14.66 -12.61
N GLN A 153 -2.22 -13.80 -11.66
CA GLN A 153 -1.30 -13.14 -10.74
C GLN A 153 -1.37 -13.74 -9.33
N THR A 154 -0.25 -13.68 -8.61
CA THR A 154 -0.09 -14.11 -7.21
C THR A 154 0.20 -12.91 -6.30
N HIS A 155 0.82 -13.12 -5.13
CA HIS A 155 1.03 -12.09 -4.13
C HIS A 155 1.89 -10.91 -4.63
N GLN A 156 3.02 -11.20 -5.27
CA GLN A 156 3.98 -10.19 -5.74
C GLN A 156 3.63 -9.61 -7.13
N LEU A 157 2.33 -9.55 -7.46
CA LEU A 157 1.84 -9.05 -8.75
C LEU A 157 2.42 -7.69 -9.12
N TYR A 158 2.71 -6.85 -8.12
CA TYR A 158 3.17 -5.47 -8.30
C TYR A 158 4.62 -5.36 -8.76
N ILE A 159 5.40 -6.44 -8.72
CA ILE A 159 6.74 -6.46 -9.30
C ILE A 159 6.65 -6.60 -10.84
N GLU A 160 5.57 -7.18 -11.36
CA GLU A 160 5.40 -7.32 -12.79
C GLU A 160 5.04 -5.98 -13.45
N LEU A 161 5.85 -5.58 -14.45
CA LEU A 161 5.64 -4.35 -15.24
C LEU A 161 4.19 -4.21 -15.72
N LYS A 162 3.61 -5.28 -16.27
CA LYS A 162 2.24 -5.27 -16.81
C LYS A 162 1.21 -4.91 -15.73
N SER A 163 1.32 -5.51 -14.55
CA SER A 163 0.46 -5.22 -13.41
C SER A 163 0.69 -3.79 -12.90
N GLY A 164 1.95 -3.35 -12.82
CA GLY A 164 2.30 -1.97 -12.48
C GLY A 164 1.65 -0.93 -13.40
N PHE A 165 1.70 -1.14 -14.71
CA PHE A 165 1.01 -0.28 -15.69
C PHE A 165 -0.50 -0.26 -15.49
N LEU A 166 -1.13 -1.42 -15.25
CA LEU A 166 -2.58 -1.49 -15.03
C LEU A 166 -2.99 -0.71 -13.77
N ILE A 167 -2.26 -0.90 -12.67
CA ILE A 167 -2.52 -0.21 -11.40
C ILE A 167 -2.32 1.30 -11.56
N CYS A 168 -1.19 1.75 -12.13
CA CYS A 168 -0.93 3.18 -12.33
C CYS A 168 -2.01 3.83 -13.21
N ASN A 169 -2.44 3.16 -14.27
CA ASN A 169 -3.52 3.67 -15.12
C ASN A 169 -4.84 3.81 -14.36
N ASP A 170 -5.15 2.89 -13.46
CA ASP A 170 -6.37 2.96 -12.64
C ASP A 170 -6.29 4.06 -11.58
N VAL A 171 -5.13 4.24 -10.95
CA VAL A 171 -4.83 5.37 -10.05
C VAL A 171 -5.09 6.70 -10.78
N LEU A 172 -4.51 6.85 -11.97
CA LEU A 172 -4.67 8.06 -12.79
C LEU A 172 -6.13 8.30 -13.19
N LYS A 173 -6.88 7.26 -13.57
CA LYS A 173 -8.29 7.36 -13.95
C LYS A 173 -9.18 7.73 -12.76
N THR A 174 -8.93 7.14 -11.60
CA THR A 174 -9.71 7.40 -10.37
C THR A 174 -9.61 8.87 -9.98
N LEU A 175 -8.43 9.46 -10.14
CA LEU A 175 -8.15 10.83 -9.71
C LEU A 175 -8.42 11.90 -10.79
N THR A 176 -8.80 11.48 -12.00
CA THR A 176 -9.14 12.37 -13.12
C THR A 176 -10.62 12.33 -13.49
N LYS A 177 -11.44 11.53 -12.80
CA LYS A 177 -12.89 11.60 -12.93
C LYS A 177 -13.38 12.96 -12.35
N PRO A 178 -14.18 13.71 -13.12
CA PRO A 178 -14.69 15.03 -12.72
C PRO A 178 -15.61 14.95 -11.50
#